data_AF-A0A946STE9-F1
#
_entry.id   AF-A0A946STE9-F1
#
_cell.length_a   1.000
_cell.length_b   1.000
_cell.length_c   1.000
_cell.angle_alpha   90.00
_cell.angle_beta   90.00
_cell.angle_gamma   90.00
#
_symmetry.space_group_name_H-M   'P 1'
#
loop_
_entity.id
_entity.type
_entity.pdbx_description
1 polymer ?
#
loop_
_entity_poly.entity_id
_entity_poly.type
_entity_poly.pdbx_seq_one_letter_code
_entity_poly.pdbx_strand_id
1 'polypeptide(L)'
;MHDRLGDATEVAPPLSERRSCPLLSLVCVVVASLASAPMLEAHDANQPASVSTGDVRERVAARTFASVFQAWSPADNLLDEERWTTVARHDLVWTSPWFYGLAWASHTTGTADGFTDESIVSAKRTRERLVALNPHIVLIAEIRYRDAFPGFLPEDHRWWLRDVDGERVAGWEEGGYHLLDYADPEYRAHVAARSGAAVGTGVVDGVLLDWWTDDPDRLALLREVRQAVGPDALIIVNSNDRRVPESAPYVNGLFMEAYRSESADDWRRLAGTLAWAESSLREPRMNCLETWFHESRDDLHLMRATTTLALTTSDGYCLFSDPNPLPTADHLHNWYAFWEKGLGRPLAMGVEQDDGTMRREFERGTVVYNPMGGRPAAVRFDEERISRATGIRGRVHTVAAADGDIFLAP
;
A
#
# COMPACT_ATOMS: atom_id res chain seq x y z
N MET A 1 37.60 -5.62 -5.89
CA MET A 1 37.75 -6.97 -6.49
C MET A 1 36.33 -7.42 -6.84
N HIS A 2 35.97 -7.22 -8.11
CA HIS A 2 34.77 -7.63 -8.89
C HIS A 2 33.39 -7.50 -8.25
N ASP A 3 32.60 -6.50 -8.66
CA ASP A 3 31.67 -6.49 -9.82
C ASP A 3 30.35 -7.24 -9.54
N ARG A 4 29.26 -6.48 -9.34
CA ARG A 4 28.03 -6.50 -10.17
C ARG A 4 26.95 -5.62 -9.52
N LEU A 5 26.69 -4.49 -10.17
CA LEU A 5 25.52 -3.65 -9.98
C LEU A 5 24.27 -4.43 -10.45
N GLY A 6 23.26 -4.52 -9.60
CA GLY A 6 21.94 -5.04 -9.94
C GLY A 6 21.19 -3.99 -10.75
N ASP A 7 21.23 -4.16 -12.06
CA ASP A 7 20.63 -3.30 -13.07
C ASP A 7 19.13 -3.64 -13.20
N ALA A 8 18.25 -2.90 -12.53
CA ALA A 8 16.82 -2.91 -12.82
C ALA A 8 16.58 -2.05 -14.07
N THR A 9 16.86 -2.63 -15.23
CA THR A 9 16.65 -1.99 -16.53
C THR A 9 15.16 -1.87 -16.84
N GLU A 10 14.66 -0.64 -16.87
CA GLU A 10 13.47 -0.27 -17.65
C GLU A 10 13.78 -0.51 -19.14
N VAL A 11 13.29 -1.62 -19.70
CA VAL A 11 13.34 -1.87 -21.15
C VAL A 11 11.92 -1.76 -21.72
N ALA A 12 11.66 -0.67 -22.43
CA ALA A 12 10.51 -0.53 -23.31
C ALA A 12 10.63 -1.49 -24.51
N PRO A 13 9.54 -2.14 -24.97
CA PRO A 13 9.62 -3.05 -26.11
C PRO A 13 9.67 -2.30 -27.46
N PRO A 14 10.40 -2.81 -28.47
CA PRO A 14 10.50 -2.17 -29.78
C PRO A 14 9.30 -2.49 -30.69
N LEU A 15 8.86 -1.48 -31.43
CA LEU A 15 7.92 -1.56 -32.55
C LEU A 15 8.59 -2.15 -33.81
N SER A 16 8.05 -3.27 -34.31
CA SER A 16 8.10 -3.70 -35.73
C SER A 16 7.11 -4.88 -35.88
N GLU A 17 6.44 -5.20 -36.98
CA GLU A 17 6.45 -4.73 -38.35
C GLU A 17 5.15 -5.23 -39.02
N ARG A 18 4.67 -4.51 -40.03
CA ARG A 18 3.47 -4.82 -40.81
C ARG A 18 3.61 -6.15 -41.55
N ARG A 19 2.53 -6.95 -41.60
CA ARG A 19 2.27 -7.87 -42.72
C ARG A 19 0.82 -7.77 -43.19
N SER A 20 0.69 -7.22 -44.38
CA SER A 20 -0.46 -7.20 -45.28
C SER A 20 -0.75 -8.60 -45.82
N CYS A 21 -2.04 -8.95 -46.05
CA CYS A 21 -2.62 -9.52 -47.29
C CYS A 21 -4.05 -10.13 -47.06
N PRO A 22 -4.87 -10.40 -48.11
CA PRO A 22 -6.05 -9.57 -48.36
C PRO A 22 -7.40 -10.33 -48.48
N LEU A 23 -8.48 -9.52 -48.58
CA LEU A 23 -9.72 -9.69 -49.35
C LEU A 23 -10.36 -11.09 -49.49
N LEU A 24 -11.61 -11.20 -49.02
CA LEU A 24 -12.66 -11.76 -49.87
C LEU A 24 -14.04 -11.17 -49.54
N SER A 25 -14.59 -10.51 -50.55
CA SER A 25 -15.94 -9.97 -50.65
C SER A 25 -17.01 -11.04 -50.54
N LEU A 26 -18.16 -10.70 -49.96
CA LEU A 26 -19.43 -11.08 -50.57
C LEU A 26 -20.52 -10.06 -50.24
N VAL A 27 -20.97 -9.38 -51.29
CA VAL A 27 -22.19 -8.57 -51.34
C VAL A 27 -23.35 -9.52 -51.61
N CYS A 28 -24.41 -9.44 -50.82
CA CYS A 28 -25.75 -9.84 -51.26
C CYS A 28 -26.77 -8.83 -50.72
N VAL A 29 -27.30 -8.03 -51.63
CA VAL A 29 -28.49 -7.20 -51.46
C VAL A 29 -29.71 -8.06 -51.77
N VAL A 30 -30.67 -8.16 -50.85
CA VAL A 30 -32.07 -8.47 -51.17
C VAL A 30 -32.95 -7.51 -50.37
N VAL A 31 -33.79 -6.77 -51.11
CA VAL A 31 -34.83 -5.87 -50.63
C VAL A 31 -36.17 -6.58 -50.76
N ALA A 32 -37.01 -6.47 -49.71
CA ALA A 32 -38.47 -6.20 -49.75
C ALA A 32 -39.33 -7.05 -48.79
N SER A 33 -39.73 -6.40 -47.69
CA SER A 33 -41.12 -6.11 -47.29
C SER A 33 -42.07 -7.19 -46.72
N LEU A 34 -42.75 -6.75 -45.65
CA LEU A 34 -44.03 -7.17 -45.04
C LEU A 34 -43.99 -8.28 -43.97
N ALA A 35 -44.09 -7.88 -42.69
CA ALA A 35 -45.30 -8.03 -41.87
C ALA A 35 -44.96 -7.79 -40.39
N SER A 36 -45.72 -6.90 -39.75
CA SER A 36 -45.62 -6.58 -38.33
C SER A 36 -46.02 -7.77 -37.46
N ALA A 37 -45.14 -8.16 -36.54
CA ALA A 37 -45.48 -8.92 -35.34
C ALA A 37 -44.70 -8.31 -34.16
N PRO A 38 -45.30 -8.13 -32.98
CA PRO A 38 -44.59 -7.59 -31.83
C PRO A 38 -43.59 -8.66 -31.34
N MET A 39 -42.30 -8.37 -31.47
CA MET A 39 -41.26 -9.11 -30.75
C MET A 39 -41.45 -8.84 -29.27
N LEU A 40 -41.78 -9.89 -28.51
CA LEU A 40 -41.47 -9.93 -27.09
C LEU A 40 -39.95 -9.76 -26.98
N GLU A 41 -39.53 -8.65 -26.38
CA GLU A 41 -38.15 -8.48 -25.93
C GLU A 41 -37.86 -9.56 -24.89
N ALA A 42 -37.04 -10.52 -25.27
CA ALA A 42 -36.39 -11.40 -24.32
C ALA A 42 -35.48 -10.51 -23.47
N HIS A 43 -35.85 -10.32 -22.20
CA HIS A 43 -34.96 -9.77 -21.19
C HIS A 43 -33.69 -10.61 -21.17
N ASP A 44 -32.61 -10.04 -21.69
CA ASP A 44 -31.26 -10.58 -21.60
C ASP A 44 -30.79 -10.39 -20.14
N ALA A 45 -31.25 -11.30 -19.29
CA ALA A 45 -30.89 -11.39 -17.89
C ALA A 45 -29.55 -12.12 -17.75
N ASN A 46 -28.45 -11.50 -18.19
CA ASN A 46 -27.12 -11.82 -17.67
C ASN A 46 -26.04 -10.78 -18.05
N GLN A 47 -26.27 -9.50 -17.77
CA GLN A 47 -25.15 -8.60 -17.55
C GLN A 47 -24.70 -8.75 -16.09
N PRO A 48 -23.43 -9.07 -15.79
CA PRO A 48 -22.94 -8.97 -14.43
C PRO A 48 -23.19 -7.52 -13.99
N ALA A 49 -23.91 -7.37 -12.88
CA ALA A 49 -24.17 -6.07 -12.29
C ALA A 49 -22.86 -5.30 -12.25
N SER A 50 -22.84 -4.10 -12.84
CA SER A 50 -21.73 -3.18 -12.71
C SER A 50 -21.48 -3.01 -11.21
N VAL A 51 -20.41 -3.62 -10.70
CA VAL A 51 -19.95 -3.35 -9.34
C VAL A 51 -19.55 -1.88 -9.39
N SER A 52 -20.45 -1.03 -8.91
CA SER A 52 -20.10 0.34 -8.54
C SER A 52 -18.87 0.19 -7.65
N THR A 53 -17.72 0.66 -8.13
CA THR A 53 -16.49 0.71 -7.34
C THR A 53 -16.77 1.72 -6.25
N GLY A 54 -17.39 1.26 -5.15
CA GLY A 54 -17.94 2.09 -4.10
C GLY A 54 -16.91 3.10 -3.59
N ASP A 55 -17.41 4.13 -2.91
CA ASP A 55 -16.58 5.13 -2.24
C ASP A 55 -15.44 4.42 -1.48
N VAL A 56 -14.20 4.89 -1.65
CA VAL A 56 -13.02 4.30 -0.99
C VAL A 56 -13.23 4.16 0.52
N ARG A 57 -13.98 5.09 1.13
CA ARG A 57 -14.39 5.02 2.54
C ARG A 57 -15.23 3.78 2.86
N GLU A 58 -16.19 3.44 2.00
CA GLU A 58 -17.02 2.25 2.17
C GLU A 58 -16.20 0.98 1.99
N ARG A 59 -15.31 0.95 0.98
CA ARG A 59 -14.43 -0.20 0.73
C ARG A 59 -13.50 -0.47 1.90
N VAL A 60 -12.90 0.60 2.45
CA VAL A 60 -12.08 0.58 3.66
C VAL A 60 -12.89 0.09 4.86
N ALA A 61 -14.08 0.65 5.12
CA ALA A 61 -14.89 0.29 6.29
C ALA A 61 -15.45 -1.15 6.23
N ALA A 62 -15.63 -1.70 5.03
CA ALA A 62 -16.20 -3.03 4.83
C ALA A 62 -15.16 -4.16 4.84
N ARG A 63 -13.86 -3.87 4.93
CA ARG A 63 -12.80 -4.88 4.89
C ARG A 63 -12.88 -5.85 6.08
N THR A 64 -12.29 -7.03 5.90
CA THR A 64 -12.12 -8.02 6.97
C THR A 64 -10.65 -8.23 7.30
N PHE A 65 -10.39 -8.64 8.54
CA PHE A 65 -9.04 -8.69 9.10
C PHE A 65 -8.45 -10.11 9.13
N ALA A 66 -7.12 -10.27 9.14
CA ALA A 66 -6.08 -9.22 9.18
C ALA A 66 -5.94 -8.45 7.86
N SER A 67 -5.56 -7.17 7.92
CA SER A 67 -5.33 -6.33 6.74
C SER A 67 -3.83 -6.13 6.53
N VAL A 68 -3.36 -6.44 5.32
CA VAL A 68 -1.93 -6.45 4.95
C VAL A 68 -1.73 -5.51 3.77
N PHE A 69 -0.63 -4.77 3.78
CA PHE A 69 -0.26 -3.88 2.69
C PHE A 69 0.96 -4.37 1.92
N GLN A 70 1.09 -3.92 0.67
CA GLN A 70 2.27 -4.11 -0.15
C GLN A 70 2.98 -2.76 -0.36
N ALA A 71 4.23 -2.67 0.08
CA ALA A 71 5.09 -1.53 -0.15
C ALA A 71 6.08 -1.85 -1.27
N TRP A 72 5.82 -1.37 -2.48
CA TRP A 72 6.61 -1.59 -3.71
C TRP A 72 6.71 -3.05 -4.16
N SER A 73 7.36 -3.91 -3.39
CA SER A 73 7.71 -5.29 -3.74
C SER A 73 6.63 -6.30 -3.35
N PRO A 74 6.39 -7.35 -4.16
CA PRO A 74 5.36 -8.35 -3.90
C PRO A 74 5.79 -9.39 -2.85
N ALA A 75 4.83 -10.22 -2.43
CA ALA A 75 5.13 -11.44 -1.69
C ALA A 75 5.94 -12.42 -2.56
N ASP A 76 6.98 -12.99 -1.99
CA ASP A 76 8.04 -13.71 -2.72
C ASP A 76 7.89 -15.24 -2.66
N ASN A 77 7.22 -15.77 -1.64
CA ASN A 77 7.03 -17.21 -1.44
C ASN A 77 5.87 -17.82 -2.25
N LEU A 78 5.19 -17.03 -3.09
CA LEU A 78 4.01 -17.45 -3.88
C LEU A 78 4.36 -17.60 -5.37
N LEU A 79 5.43 -18.31 -5.67
CA LEU A 79 6.04 -18.39 -7.02
C LEU A 79 5.12 -18.95 -8.10
N ASP A 80 4.17 -19.82 -7.73
CA ASP A 80 3.23 -20.45 -8.67
C ASP A 80 1.92 -19.65 -8.83
N GLU A 81 1.75 -18.56 -8.07
CA GLU A 81 0.55 -17.74 -8.11
C GLU A 81 0.68 -16.65 -9.19
N GLU A 82 -0.43 -16.38 -9.88
CA GLU A 82 -0.47 -15.32 -10.87
C GLU A 82 -0.27 -13.95 -10.19
N ARG A 83 0.61 -13.11 -10.75
CA ARG A 83 1.02 -11.81 -10.18
C ARG A 83 -0.12 -10.99 -9.60
N TRP A 84 -1.21 -10.78 -10.35
CA TRP A 84 -2.30 -9.92 -9.87
C TRP A 84 -3.13 -10.58 -8.78
N THR A 85 -3.21 -11.91 -8.75
CA THR A 85 -3.75 -12.64 -7.62
C THR A 85 -2.93 -12.39 -6.36
N THR A 86 -1.59 -12.44 -6.46
CA THR A 86 -0.69 -12.16 -5.32
C THR A 86 -0.81 -10.73 -4.83
N VAL A 87 -0.87 -9.76 -5.74
CA VAL A 87 -1.12 -8.36 -5.38
C VAL A 87 -2.48 -8.21 -4.67
N ALA A 88 -3.53 -8.87 -5.17
CA ALA A 88 -4.88 -8.79 -4.63
C ALA A 88 -5.06 -9.44 -3.25
N ARG A 89 -4.08 -10.23 -2.77
CA ARG A 89 -4.07 -10.69 -1.37
C ARG A 89 -3.98 -9.53 -0.38
N HIS A 90 -3.38 -8.42 -0.79
CA HIS A 90 -3.24 -7.21 0.00
C HIS A 90 -4.50 -6.35 -0.11
N ASP A 91 -4.84 -5.66 0.97
CA ASP A 91 -5.95 -4.70 0.99
C ASP A 91 -5.49 -3.27 0.66
N LEU A 92 -4.18 -3.04 0.65
CA LEU A 92 -3.55 -1.76 0.32
C LEU A 92 -2.27 -2.02 -0.44
N VAL A 93 -2.06 -1.32 -1.55
CA VAL A 93 -0.86 -1.44 -2.36
C VAL A 93 -0.39 -0.05 -2.73
N TRP A 94 0.87 0.26 -2.49
CA TRP A 94 1.53 1.42 -3.09
C TRP A 94 2.79 1.04 -3.82
N THR A 95 3.04 1.80 -4.89
CA THR A 95 4.22 1.68 -5.73
C THR A 95 4.21 2.83 -6.75
N SER A 96 5.22 2.89 -7.60
CA SER A 96 5.30 3.87 -8.68
C SER A 96 4.14 3.71 -9.68
N PRO A 97 3.65 4.80 -10.31
CA PRO A 97 2.50 4.76 -11.23
C PRO A 97 2.60 3.72 -12.36
N TRP A 98 3.80 3.49 -12.88
CA TRP A 98 4.03 2.54 -13.98
C TRP A 98 3.66 1.10 -13.63
N PHE A 99 3.72 0.71 -12.36
CA PHE A 99 3.30 -0.62 -11.93
C PHE A 99 1.83 -0.89 -12.27
N TYR A 100 0.98 0.13 -12.14
CA TYR A 100 -0.43 0.05 -12.52
C TYR A 100 -0.65 0.12 -14.03
N GLY A 101 0.38 0.48 -14.80
CA GLY A 101 0.35 0.67 -16.25
C GLY A 101 0.31 2.14 -16.68
N LEU A 102 0.47 3.11 -15.76
CA LEU A 102 0.50 4.54 -16.09
C LEU A 102 1.88 4.97 -16.59
N ALA A 103 1.93 5.62 -17.76
CA ALA A 103 3.16 6.12 -18.35
C ALA A 103 3.13 7.66 -18.40
N TRP A 104 4.14 8.30 -17.80
CA TRP A 104 4.27 9.75 -17.81
C TRP A 104 4.38 10.29 -19.24
N ALA A 105 3.73 11.41 -19.53
CA ALA A 105 3.68 12.04 -20.86
C ALA A 105 4.94 12.87 -21.19
N SER A 106 6.12 12.40 -20.79
CA SER A 106 7.42 13.01 -21.09
C SER A 106 8.50 11.95 -21.16
N HIS A 107 9.58 12.22 -21.91
CA HIS A 107 10.79 11.41 -21.88
C HIS A 107 11.60 11.59 -20.59
N THR A 108 11.44 12.71 -19.88
CA THR A 108 12.03 12.92 -18.56
C THR A 108 10.94 12.85 -17.50
N THR A 109 10.87 11.71 -16.81
CA THR A 109 9.85 11.41 -15.79
C THR A 109 9.67 12.51 -14.75
N GLY A 110 10.74 13.22 -14.39
CA GLY A 110 10.75 14.31 -13.41
C GLY A 110 10.00 15.55 -13.85
N THR A 111 9.93 15.84 -15.15
CA THR A 111 9.29 17.06 -15.69
C THR A 111 7.84 16.83 -16.14
N ALA A 112 7.39 15.59 -16.21
CA ALA A 112 5.99 15.27 -16.55
C ALA A 112 5.05 15.63 -15.40
N ASP A 113 3.91 16.20 -15.75
CA ASP A 113 2.78 16.51 -14.86
C ASP A 113 1.50 15.74 -15.24
N GLY A 114 1.56 14.86 -16.23
CA GLY A 114 0.44 14.05 -16.71
C GLY A 114 0.86 12.71 -17.31
N PHE A 115 -0.13 11.88 -17.62
CA PHE A 115 0.05 10.55 -18.20
C PHE A 115 -0.46 10.49 -19.63
N THR A 116 0.00 9.52 -20.43
CA THR A 116 -0.52 9.33 -21.78
C THR A 116 -1.92 8.71 -21.73
N ASP A 117 -2.83 9.14 -22.62
CA ASP A 117 -4.21 8.63 -22.67
C ASP A 117 -4.27 7.11 -22.82
N GLU A 118 -3.38 6.53 -23.64
CA GLU A 118 -3.29 5.08 -23.85
C GLU A 118 -2.93 4.34 -22.55
N SER A 119 -1.99 4.88 -21.77
CA SER A 119 -1.59 4.28 -20.50
C SER A 119 -2.71 4.34 -19.46
N ILE A 120 -3.51 5.41 -19.45
CA ILE A 120 -4.67 5.53 -18.56
C ILE A 120 -5.70 4.44 -18.87
N VAL A 121 -5.98 4.17 -20.15
CA VAL A 121 -6.91 3.10 -20.55
C VAL A 121 -6.39 1.72 -20.11
N SER A 122 -5.10 1.45 -20.30
CA SER A 122 -4.48 0.21 -19.86
C SER A 122 -4.54 0.06 -18.33
N ALA A 123 -4.19 1.11 -17.60
CA ALA A 123 -4.14 1.09 -16.14
C ALA A 123 -5.51 0.96 -15.48
N LYS A 124 -6.57 1.49 -16.10
CA LYS A 124 -7.96 1.24 -15.65
C LYS A 124 -8.33 -0.24 -15.70
N ARG A 125 -7.87 -0.98 -16.72
CA ARG A 125 -8.08 -2.43 -16.79
C ARG A 125 -7.34 -3.18 -15.68
N THR A 126 -6.13 -2.73 -15.33
CA THR A 126 -5.38 -3.25 -14.18
C THR A 126 -6.18 -3.04 -12.89
N ARG A 127 -6.72 -1.83 -12.67
CA ARG A 127 -7.57 -1.54 -11.51
C ARG A 127 -8.81 -2.42 -11.49
N GLU A 128 -9.55 -2.51 -12.59
CA GLU A 128 -10.76 -3.35 -12.71
C GLU A 128 -10.46 -4.80 -12.33
N ARG A 129 -9.34 -5.34 -12.82
CA ARG A 129 -8.88 -6.69 -12.48
C ARG A 129 -8.59 -6.85 -10.98
N LEU A 130 -7.85 -5.92 -10.39
CA LEU A 130 -7.52 -5.96 -8.96
C LEU A 130 -8.77 -5.84 -8.09
N VAL A 131 -9.70 -4.95 -8.42
CA VAL A 131 -10.96 -4.79 -7.68
C VAL A 131 -11.86 -6.02 -7.83
N ALA A 132 -11.84 -6.70 -8.97
CA ALA A 132 -12.56 -7.96 -9.15
C ALA A 132 -12.00 -9.09 -8.27
N LEU A 133 -10.69 -9.10 -8.04
CA LEU A 133 -10.02 -10.08 -7.17
C LEU A 133 -10.17 -9.73 -5.68
N ASN A 134 -10.05 -8.46 -5.32
CA ASN A 134 -10.25 -7.94 -3.99
C ASN A 134 -11.07 -6.64 -4.04
N PRO A 135 -12.39 -6.69 -3.76
CA PRO A 135 -13.26 -5.51 -3.78
C PRO A 135 -12.87 -4.41 -2.78
N HIS A 136 -12.04 -4.73 -1.78
CA HIS A 136 -11.59 -3.81 -0.74
C HIS A 136 -10.21 -3.20 -1.01
N ILE A 137 -9.51 -3.61 -2.08
CA ILE A 137 -8.13 -3.17 -2.34
C ILE A 137 -8.02 -1.68 -2.59
N VAL A 138 -7.15 -1.00 -1.85
CA VAL A 138 -6.83 0.42 -2.04
C VAL A 138 -5.52 0.54 -2.81
N LEU A 139 -5.51 1.35 -3.86
CA LEU A 139 -4.34 1.55 -4.73
C LEU A 139 -3.78 2.94 -4.53
N ILE A 140 -2.49 3.08 -4.29
CA ILE A 140 -1.83 4.35 -3.97
C ILE A 140 -0.62 4.55 -4.88
N ALA A 141 -0.49 5.73 -5.49
CA ALA A 141 0.71 6.06 -6.27
C ALA A 141 1.78 6.72 -5.38
N GLU A 142 2.99 6.16 -5.34
CA GLU A 142 4.15 6.91 -4.82
C GLU A 142 4.43 8.08 -5.77
N ILE A 143 4.44 9.31 -5.22
CA ILE A 143 4.87 10.50 -5.95
C ILE A 143 6.19 10.98 -5.35
N ARG A 144 7.24 10.87 -6.16
CA ARG A 144 8.60 11.25 -5.80
C ARG A 144 8.71 12.76 -5.60
N TYR A 145 9.17 13.16 -4.41
CA TYR A 145 9.36 14.59 -4.07
C TYR A 145 10.67 14.90 -3.33
N ARG A 146 11.24 13.95 -2.55
CA ARG A 146 12.43 14.22 -1.73
C ARG A 146 13.73 14.08 -2.53
N ASP A 147 13.87 12.98 -3.24
CA ASP A 147 15.10 12.59 -3.93
C ASP A 147 14.79 11.76 -5.16
N ALA A 148 15.72 11.71 -6.11
CA ALA A 148 15.58 10.93 -7.31
C ALA A 148 16.91 10.41 -7.86
N PHE A 149 16.80 9.33 -8.65
CA PHE A 149 17.90 8.74 -9.39
C PHE A 149 18.38 9.67 -10.54
N PRO A 150 19.65 9.56 -10.97
CA PRO A 150 20.16 10.28 -12.14
C PRO A 150 19.30 10.06 -13.38
N GLY A 151 18.92 11.14 -14.07
CA GLY A 151 18.07 11.09 -15.27
C GLY A 151 16.58 11.30 -15.00
N PHE A 152 16.14 11.33 -13.74
CA PHE A 152 14.78 11.75 -13.40
C PHE A 152 14.49 13.17 -13.91
N LEU A 153 15.41 14.11 -13.66
CA LEU A 153 15.42 15.45 -14.26
C LEU A 153 16.67 15.63 -15.14
N PRO A 154 16.67 16.58 -16.09
CA PRO A 154 17.90 17.07 -16.72
C PRO A 154 18.99 17.41 -15.68
N GLU A 155 20.26 17.19 -16.00
CA GLU A 155 21.37 17.28 -15.02
C GLU A 155 21.51 18.66 -14.37
N ASP A 156 21.22 19.71 -15.12
CA ASP A 156 21.32 21.12 -14.73
C ASP A 156 19.98 21.70 -14.26
N HIS A 157 18.92 20.88 -14.14
CA HIS A 157 17.60 21.36 -13.75
C HIS A 157 17.61 22.04 -12.37
N ARG A 158 16.89 23.17 -12.25
CA ARG A 158 16.83 23.99 -11.01
C ARG A 158 16.26 23.26 -9.79
N TRP A 159 15.50 22.20 -10.02
CA TRP A 159 14.86 21.42 -8.95
C TRP A 159 15.76 20.37 -8.32
N TRP A 160 17.00 20.20 -8.80
CA TRP A 160 18.01 19.51 -8.00
C TRP A 160 18.45 20.43 -6.86
N LEU A 161 18.39 19.93 -5.62
CA LEU A 161 18.97 20.64 -4.50
C LEU A 161 20.49 20.68 -4.66
N ARG A 162 21.07 21.87 -4.53
CA ARG A 162 22.50 22.10 -4.65
C ARG A 162 23.06 22.69 -3.37
N ASP A 163 24.30 22.32 -3.05
CA ASP A 163 25.05 22.90 -1.96
C ASP A 163 25.66 24.27 -2.34
N VAL A 164 26.46 24.83 -1.44
CA VAL A 164 27.12 26.13 -1.60
C VAL A 164 28.12 26.17 -2.76
N ASP A 165 28.65 25.01 -3.17
CA ASP A 165 29.59 24.88 -4.27
C ASP A 165 28.88 24.63 -5.61
N GLY A 166 27.54 24.48 -5.59
CA GLY A 166 26.70 24.24 -6.75
C GLY A 166 26.56 22.76 -7.10
N GLU A 167 27.09 21.86 -6.28
CA GLU A 167 27.02 20.42 -6.49
C GLU A 167 25.69 19.85 -5.99
N ARG A 168 25.20 18.79 -6.64
CA ARG A 168 23.94 18.15 -6.23
C ARG A 168 24.13 17.47 -4.88
N VAL A 169 23.21 17.73 -3.95
CA VAL A 169 23.25 17.10 -2.62
C VAL A 169 22.81 15.64 -2.73
N ALA A 170 23.60 14.71 -2.19
CA ALA A 170 23.26 13.29 -2.15
C ALA A 170 21.99 13.04 -1.31
N GLY A 171 21.10 12.19 -1.80
CA GLY A 171 19.87 11.78 -1.09
C GLY A 171 20.12 10.71 -0.03
N TRP A 172 21.18 9.91 -0.20
CA TRP A 172 21.56 8.80 0.66
C TRP A 172 23.09 8.74 0.77
N GLU A 173 23.59 8.22 1.89
CA GLU A 173 25.03 8.07 2.11
C GLU A 173 25.64 7.05 1.14
N GLU A 174 24.87 6.03 0.77
CA GLU A 174 25.21 4.95 -0.16
C GLU A 174 25.26 5.42 -1.62
N GLY A 175 24.72 6.60 -1.92
CA GLY A 175 24.67 7.20 -3.27
C GLY A 175 23.47 6.73 -4.11
N GLY A 176 23.54 7.00 -5.42
CA GLY A 176 22.50 6.59 -6.38
C GLY A 176 21.28 7.53 -6.48
N TYR A 177 21.07 8.42 -5.52
CA TYR A 177 20.00 9.42 -5.54
C TYR A 177 20.51 10.80 -5.11
N HIS A 178 19.87 11.85 -5.62
CA HIS A 178 20.15 13.24 -5.25
C HIS A 178 18.86 13.91 -4.74
N LEU A 179 19.00 14.80 -3.76
CA LEU A 179 17.89 15.55 -3.21
C LEU A 179 17.28 16.50 -4.25
N LEU A 180 15.97 16.65 -4.16
CA LEU A 180 15.15 17.58 -4.93
C LEU A 180 14.81 18.77 -4.03
N ASP A 181 14.73 19.96 -4.62
CA ASP A 181 14.54 21.20 -3.87
C ASP A 181 13.05 21.45 -3.55
N TYR A 182 12.50 20.73 -2.58
CA TYR A 182 11.12 20.93 -2.10
C TYR A 182 10.89 22.25 -1.36
N ALA A 183 11.93 23.06 -1.14
CA ALA A 183 11.79 24.45 -0.69
C ALA A 183 11.41 25.38 -1.87
N ASP A 184 11.67 25.00 -3.12
CA ASP A 184 11.24 25.73 -4.31
C ASP A 184 9.71 25.63 -4.50
N PRO A 185 8.95 26.76 -4.45
CA PRO A 185 7.51 26.75 -4.65
C PRO A 185 7.06 26.22 -6.02
N GLU A 186 7.86 26.40 -7.08
CA GLU A 186 7.50 25.84 -8.39
C GLU A 186 7.63 24.31 -8.40
N TYR A 187 8.62 23.78 -7.67
CA TYR A 187 8.76 22.33 -7.56
C TYR A 187 7.64 21.72 -6.72
N ARG A 188 7.23 22.36 -5.62
CA ARG A 188 6.05 21.93 -4.85
C ARG A 188 4.78 21.92 -5.69
N ALA A 189 4.54 22.98 -6.46
CA ALA A 189 3.39 23.07 -7.34
C ALA A 189 3.40 21.94 -8.39
N HIS A 190 4.59 21.59 -8.89
CA HIS A 190 4.77 20.46 -9.80
C HIS A 190 4.47 19.10 -9.15
N VAL A 191 4.97 18.84 -7.94
CA VAL A 191 4.65 17.63 -7.18
C VAL A 191 3.14 17.52 -6.90
N ALA A 192 2.50 18.64 -6.58
CA ALA A 192 1.06 18.73 -6.41
C ALA A 192 0.30 18.42 -7.70
N ALA A 193 0.71 19.00 -8.84
CA ALA A 193 0.12 18.73 -10.15
C ALA A 193 0.22 17.24 -10.52
N ARG A 194 1.39 16.62 -10.33
CA ARG A 194 1.60 15.18 -10.53
C ARG A 194 0.70 14.31 -9.66
N SER A 195 0.53 14.69 -8.41
CA SER A 195 -0.36 14.00 -7.47
C SER A 195 -1.81 14.10 -7.94
N GLY A 196 -2.26 15.30 -8.32
CA GLY A 196 -3.58 15.54 -8.89
C GLY A 196 -3.81 14.76 -10.18
N ALA A 197 -2.82 14.69 -11.07
CA ALA A 197 -2.91 13.91 -12.29
C ALA A 197 -3.04 12.41 -12.02
N ALA A 198 -2.28 11.85 -11.07
CA ALA A 198 -2.37 10.44 -10.71
C ALA A 198 -3.76 10.06 -10.19
N VAL A 199 -4.28 10.83 -9.22
CA VAL A 199 -5.64 10.62 -8.68
C VAL A 199 -6.70 10.88 -9.74
N GLY A 200 -6.54 11.92 -10.55
CA GLY A 200 -7.48 12.31 -11.62
C GLY A 200 -7.66 11.25 -12.71
N THR A 201 -6.73 10.29 -12.84
CA THR A 201 -6.92 9.14 -13.74
C THR A 201 -8.06 8.20 -13.31
N GLY A 202 -8.38 8.17 -12.00
CA GLY A 202 -9.27 7.18 -11.39
C GLY A 202 -8.66 5.78 -11.23
N VAL A 203 -7.36 5.61 -11.52
CA VAL A 203 -6.64 4.33 -11.35
C VAL A 203 -6.24 4.10 -9.88
N VAL A 204 -5.80 5.16 -9.21
CA VAL A 204 -5.39 5.14 -7.80
C VAL A 204 -6.36 5.94 -6.94
N ASP A 205 -6.46 5.56 -5.67
CA ASP A 205 -7.31 6.16 -4.65
C ASP A 205 -6.60 7.29 -3.87
N GLY A 206 -5.29 7.46 -4.10
CA GLY A 206 -4.49 8.42 -3.37
C GLY A 206 -3.00 8.36 -3.72
N VAL A 207 -2.21 9.07 -2.92
CA VAL A 207 -0.75 9.17 -3.10
C VAL A 207 0.02 8.87 -1.83
N LEU A 208 1.26 8.39 -2.01
CA LEU A 208 2.26 8.25 -0.95
C LEU A 208 3.41 9.21 -1.19
N LEU A 209 3.80 9.93 -0.12
CA LEU A 209 4.99 10.79 -0.10
C LEU A 209 6.01 10.17 0.84
N ASP A 210 7.09 9.63 0.26
CA ASP A 210 8.10 8.89 1.00
C ASP A 210 9.07 9.80 1.79
N TRP A 211 9.58 9.31 2.91
CA TRP A 211 10.51 10.01 3.80
C TRP A 211 10.06 11.39 4.32
N TRP A 212 9.19 11.37 5.32
CA TRP A 212 8.49 12.53 5.86
C TRP A 212 8.91 12.88 7.29
N THR A 213 8.91 14.18 7.55
CA THR A 213 8.94 14.79 8.87
C THR A 213 8.20 16.13 8.79
N ASP A 214 7.76 16.67 9.93
CA ASP A 214 7.15 17.99 9.93
C ASP A 214 8.24 19.05 9.83
N ASP A 215 8.16 19.85 8.77
CA ASP A 215 8.91 21.08 8.56
C ASP A 215 8.08 22.05 7.69
N PRO A 216 8.41 23.35 7.65
CA PRO A 216 7.62 24.34 6.91
C PRO A 216 7.48 24.06 5.42
N ASP A 217 8.50 23.53 4.75
CA ASP A 217 8.52 23.32 3.30
C ASP A 217 7.71 22.08 2.92
N ARG A 218 7.86 20.98 3.68
CA ARG A 218 7.01 19.78 3.54
C ARG A 218 5.55 20.09 3.86
N LEU A 219 5.27 20.89 4.89
CA LEU A 219 3.91 21.29 5.21
C LEU A 219 3.28 22.13 4.09
N ALA A 220 4.06 23.04 3.46
CA ALA A 220 3.62 23.77 2.29
C ALA A 220 3.31 22.82 1.12
N LEU A 221 4.22 21.88 0.83
CA LEU A 221 4.05 20.87 -0.21
C LEU A 221 2.78 20.04 0.02
N LEU A 222 2.57 19.56 1.24
CA LEU A 222 1.41 18.74 1.60
C LEU A 222 0.08 19.48 1.43
N ARG A 223 0.06 20.78 1.73
CA ARG A 223 -1.13 21.63 1.50
C ARG A 223 -1.43 21.76 0.02
N GLU A 224 -0.42 22.01 -0.81
CA GLU A 224 -0.56 22.08 -2.26
C GLU A 224 -1.01 20.73 -2.84
N VAL A 225 -0.40 19.62 -2.41
CA VAL A 225 -0.82 18.25 -2.79
C VAL A 225 -2.26 18.01 -2.39
N ARG A 226 -2.66 18.29 -1.15
CA ARG A 226 -4.04 18.11 -0.67
C ARG A 226 -5.03 18.94 -1.48
N GLN A 227 -4.67 20.17 -1.85
CA GLN A 227 -5.50 21.00 -2.72
C GLN A 227 -5.65 20.37 -4.11
N ALA A 228 -4.58 19.83 -4.67
CA ALA A 228 -4.57 19.24 -6.02
C ALA A 228 -5.31 17.89 -6.10
N VAL A 229 -5.17 17.02 -5.10
CA VAL A 229 -5.84 15.69 -5.09
C VAL A 229 -7.28 15.75 -4.59
N GLY A 230 -7.66 16.84 -3.93
CA GLY A 230 -9.00 17.04 -3.39
C GLY A 230 -9.21 16.44 -1.98
N PRO A 231 -10.40 16.64 -1.40
CA PRO A 231 -10.69 16.30 -0.02
C PRO A 231 -10.81 14.79 0.24
N ASP A 232 -11.19 14.02 -0.78
CA ASP A 232 -11.56 12.61 -0.68
C ASP A 232 -10.41 11.65 -0.98
N ALA A 233 -9.40 12.10 -1.73
CA ALA A 233 -8.23 11.28 -2.05
C ALA A 233 -7.43 10.95 -0.79
N LEU A 234 -6.81 9.77 -0.77
CA LEU A 234 -5.98 9.36 0.35
C LEU A 234 -4.57 9.95 0.23
N ILE A 235 -3.99 10.37 1.36
CA ILE A 235 -2.58 10.73 1.43
C ILE A 235 -1.92 9.93 2.54
N ILE A 236 -0.88 9.18 2.19
CA ILE A 236 -0.02 8.46 3.14
C ILE A 236 1.36 9.12 3.12
N VAL A 237 1.99 9.26 4.28
CA VAL A 237 3.37 9.75 4.40
C VAL A 237 4.22 8.70 5.10
N ASN A 238 5.43 8.42 4.62
CA ASN A 238 6.37 7.55 5.35
C ASN A 238 7.04 8.36 6.45
N SER A 239 6.61 8.21 7.69
CA SER A 239 7.20 8.92 8.83
C SER A 239 8.17 8.06 9.63
N ASN A 240 8.47 6.85 9.16
CA ASN A 240 9.03 5.77 9.97
C ASN A 240 8.20 5.66 11.27
N ASP A 241 8.86 5.61 12.43
CA ASP A 241 8.22 5.52 13.75
C ASP A 241 7.81 6.88 14.38
N ARG A 242 7.84 7.99 13.61
CA ARG A 242 7.60 9.35 14.13
C ARG A 242 6.14 9.79 13.98
N ARG A 243 5.70 10.68 14.86
CA ARG A 243 4.43 11.42 14.74
C ARG A 243 4.62 12.65 13.87
N VAL A 244 3.54 13.12 13.24
CA VAL A 244 3.52 14.29 12.34
C VAL A 244 2.34 15.24 12.66
N PRO A 245 2.32 15.86 13.86
CA PRO A 245 1.21 16.68 14.32
C PRO A 245 0.83 17.85 13.40
N GLU A 246 1.77 18.46 12.69
CA GLU A 246 1.48 19.57 11.79
C GLU A 246 0.84 19.07 10.47
N SER A 247 1.27 17.90 10.01
CA SER A 247 0.73 17.25 8.81
C SER A 247 -0.59 16.50 9.05
N ALA A 248 -0.90 16.13 10.30
CA ALA A 248 -2.06 15.32 10.66
C ALA A 248 -3.41 15.75 10.05
N PRO A 249 -3.74 17.05 9.94
CA PRO A 249 -4.99 17.50 9.32
C PRO A 249 -5.12 17.21 7.81
N TYR A 250 -4.03 16.81 7.16
CA TYR A 250 -3.94 16.63 5.71
C TYR A 250 -3.70 15.18 5.28
N VAL A 251 -3.29 14.28 6.20
CA VAL A 251 -2.92 12.89 5.88
C VAL A 251 -3.94 11.89 6.43
N ASN A 252 -4.12 10.79 5.71
CA ASN A 252 -5.01 9.68 6.07
C ASN A 252 -4.26 8.55 6.79
N GLY A 253 -2.95 8.41 6.56
CA GLY A 253 -2.17 7.33 7.14
C GLY A 253 -0.70 7.65 7.29
N LEU A 254 -0.06 6.98 8.23
CA LEU A 254 1.39 6.86 8.27
C LEU A 254 1.80 5.53 7.63
N PHE A 255 2.83 5.56 6.80
CA PHE A 255 3.67 4.39 6.63
C PHE A 255 4.75 4.44 7.72
N MET A 256 4.70 3.44 8.60
CA MET A 256 5.61 3.27 9.71
C MET A 256 6.61 2.16 9.37
N GLU A 257 7.62 2.51 8.60
CA GLU A 257 8.80 1.68 8.32
C GLU A 257 9.65 1.55 9.60
N ALA A 258 9.36 0.53 10.43
CA ALA A 258 10.00 0.38 11.73
C ALA A 258 11.31 -0.42 11.62
N TYR A 259 12.37 0.28 11.25
CA TYR A 259 13.74 -0.24 11.26
C TYR A 259 14.34 -0.41 12.68
N ARG A 260 13.71 0.20 13.70
CA ARG A 260 14.07 0.05 15.12
C ARG A 260 12.97 -0.70 15.83
N SER A 261 13.16 -2.00 16.03
CA SER A 261 12.16 -2.92 16.59
C SER A 261 12.78 -3.98 17.51
N GLU A 262 13.97 -3.73 18.07
CA GLU A 262 14.71 -4.71 18.85
C GLU A 262 14.37 -4.69 20.35
N SER A 263 13.97 -3.53 20.89
CA SER A 263 13.78 -3.35 22.33
C SER A 263 12.33 -3.11 22.74
N ALA A 264 12.01 -3.34 24.02
CA ALA A 264 10.69 -3.00 24.56
C ALA A 264 10.33 -1.51 24.39
N ASP A 265 11.33 -0.63 24.43
CA ASP A 265 11.16 0.81 24.26
C ASP A 265 10.80 1.17 22.82
N ASP A 266 11.36 0.43 21.85
CA ASP A 266 11.00 0.54 20.44
C ASP A 266 9.54 0.18 20.23
N TRP A 267 9.11 -0.98 20.71
CA TRP A 267 7.73 -1.44 20.57
C TRP A 267 6.73 -0.54 21.28
N ARG A 268 7.07 0.01 22.44
CA ARG A 268 6.24 1.03 23.12
C ARG A 268 6.12 2.32 22.29
N ARG A 269 7.19 2.74 21.61
CA ARG A 269 7.16 3.89 20.70
C ARG A 269 6.29 3.61 19.47
N LEU A 270 6.42 2.43 18.86
CA LEU A 270 5.58 2.01 17.73
C LEU A 270 4.10 2.00 18.10
N ALA A 271 3.74 1.34 19.20
CA ALA A 271 2.37 1.34 19.72
C ALA A 271 1.85 2.77 19.97
N GLY A 272 2.68 3.61 20.59
CA GLY A 272 2.34 5.00 20.89
C GLY A 272 2.18 5.88 19.65
N THR A 273 2.96 5.68 18.58
CA THR A 273 2.81 6.40 17.31
C THR A 273 1.57 5.91 16.56
N LEU A 274 1.33 4.60 16.53
CA LEU A 274 0.16 4.02 15.88
C LEU A 274 -1.15 4.48 16.55
N ALA A 275 -1.24 4.43 17.89
CA ALA A 275 -2.40 4.93 18.63
C ALA A 275 -2.64 6.44 18.44
N TRP A 276 -1.56 7.23 18.34
CA TRP A 276 -1.66 8.65 18.01
C TRP A 276 -2.23 8.85 16.60
N ALA A 277 -1.75 8.09 15.63
CA ALA A 277 -2.22 8.20 14.26
C ALA A 277 -3.71 7.82 14.13
N GLU A 278 -4.14 6.78 14.85
CA GLU A 278 -5.55 6.36 14.95
C GLU A 278 -6.48 7.40 15.57
N SER A 279 -5.97 8.35 16.34
CA SER A 279 -6.80 9.40 16.95
C SER A 279 -6.68 10.75 16.26
N SER A 280 -5.60 10.96 15.50
CA SER A 280 -5.22 12.31 15.03
C SER A 280 -5.31 12.48 13.52
N LEU A 281 -5.25 11.40 12.73
CA LEU A 281 -5.27 11.48 11.27
C LEU A 281 -6.69 11.52 10.68
N ARG A 282 -6.77 11.96 9.42
CA ARG A 282 -8.03 12.05 8.67
C ARG A 282 -8.63 10.68 8.40
N GLU A 283 -9.95 10.64 8.39
CA GLU A 283 -10.71 9.48 7.96
C GLU A 283 -10.91 9.45 6.42
N PRO A 284 -10.93 8.27 5.78
CA PRO A 284 -10.65 6.96 6.38
C PRO A 284 -9.16 6.82 6.74
N ARG A 285 -8.87 6.20 7.89
CA ARG A 285 -7.50 6.00 8.36
C ARG A 285 -6.81 4.83 7.66
N MET A 286 -5.56 5.06 7.30
CA MET A 286 -4.73 4.18 6.47
C MET A 286 -3.35 3.94 7.09
N ASN A 287 -3.29 3.76 8.42
CA ASN A 287 -2.03 3.54 9.12
C ASN A 287 -1.43 2.18 8.76
N CYS A 288 -0.14 2.15 8.46
CA CYS A 288 0.58 0.98 7.97
C CYS A 288 1.78 0.73 8.86
N LEU A 289 1.75 -0.35 9.64
CA LEU A 289 2.87 -0.76 10.48
C LEU A 289 3.70 -1.83 9.77
N GLU A 290 4.94 -1.51 9.43
CA GLU A 290 5.93 -2.48 9.00
C GLU A 290 6.99 -2.67 10.06
N THR A 291 7.46 -3.89 10.23
CA THR A 291 8.71 -4.17 10.94
C THR A 291 9.60 -5.03 10.06
N TRP A 292 10.89 -4.77 10.08
CA TRP A 292 11.87 -5.65 9.43
C TRP A 292 12.19 -6.85 10.30
N PHE A 293 12.51 -7.97 9.66
CA PHE A 293 13.12 -9.08 10.38
C PHE A 293 14.51 -8.71 10.91
N HIS A 294 14.93 -9.34 12.02
CA HIS A 294 16.29 -9.18 12.55
C HIS A 294 17.26 -10.20 11.95
N GLU A 295 16.82 -11.46 11.86
CA GLU A 295 17.64 -12.56 11.32
C GLU A 295 17.02 -13.22 10.08
N SER A 296 15.71 -13.47 10.08
CA SER A 296 15.02 -14.19 9.00
C SER A 296 13.52 -13.89 8.98
N ARG A 297 12.91 -14.02 7.79
CA ARG A 297 11.45 -14.10 7.60
C ARG A 297 10.79 -15.25 8.37
N ASP A 298 11.56 -16.24 8.82
CA ASP A 298 11.09 -17.36 9.65
C ASP A 298 10.90 -16.99 11.13
N ASP A 299 11.21 -15.75 11.55
CA ASP A 299 10.84 -15.27 12.88
C ASP A 299 9.33 -14.99 12.95
N LEU A 300 8.59 -16.09 13.16
CA LEU A 300 7.14 -16.03 13.26
C LEU A 300 6.66 -15.33 14.54
N HIS A 301 7.50 -15.22 15.58
CA HIS A 301 7.14 -14.46 16.80
C HIS A 301 7.08 -12.98 16.48
N LEU A 302 8.11 -12.45 15.83
CA LEU A 302 8.17 -11.05 15.41
C LEU A 302 7.05 -10.72 14.42
N MET A 303 6.82 -11.57 13.41
CA MET A 303 5.71 -11.42 12.46
C MET A 303 4.35 -11.32 13.15
N ARG A 304 4.08 -12.22 14.11
CA ARG A 304 2.81 -12.22 14.85
C ARG A 304 2.71 -11.04 15.81
N ALA A 305 3.79 -10.65 16.47
CA ALA A 305 3.85 -9.46 17.30
C ALA A 305 3.49 -8.20 16.49
N THR A 306 4.05 -8.04 15.28
CA THR A 306 3.75 -6.91 14.38
C THR A 306 2.29 -6.91 13.96
N THR A 307 1.81 -8.06 13.51
CA THR A 307 0.42 -8.24 13.07
C THR A 307 -0.56 -7.92 14.19
N THR A 308 -0.33 -8.46 15.39
CA THR A 308 -1.26 -8.31 16.51
C THR A 308 -1.15 -6.96 17.21
N LEU A 309 0.03 -6.32 17.23
CA LEU A 309 0.15 -4.92 17.64
C LEU A 309 -0.70 -4.01 16.75
N ALA A 310 -0.60 -4.19 15.42
CA ALA A 310 -1.42 -3.45 14.48
C ALA A 310 -2.92 -3.68 14.76
N LEU A 311 -3.34 -4.94 14.82
CA LEU A 311 -4.75 -5.29 15.02
C LEU A 311 -5.33 -4.82 16.37
N THR A 312 -4.54 -4.84 17.44
CA THR A 312 -5.04 -4.43 18.78
C THR A 312 -5.05 -2.92 18.96
N THR A 313 -4.20 -2.19 18.23
CA THR A 313 -4.04 -0.73 18.40
C THR A 313 -4.77 0.07 17.32
N SER A 314 -5.04 -0.53 16.16
CA SER A 314 -5.43 0.15 14.93
C SER A 314 -6.34 -0.70 14.05
N ASP A 315 -7.12 -0.03 13.20
CA ASP A 315 -7.85 -0.67 12.09
C ASP A 315 -7.04 -0.72 10.80
N GLY A 316 -5.78 -0.29 10.84
CA GLY A 316 -4.87 -0.17 9.73
C GLY A 316 -4.32 -1.51 9.24
N TYR A 317 -3.12 -1.42 8.69
CA TYR A 317 -2.47 -2.45 7.89
C TYR A 317 -1.16 -2.88 8.55
N CYS A 318 -0.76 -4.13 8.35
CA CYS A 318 0.51 -4.66 8.84
C CYS A 318 1.36 -5.24 7.70
N LEU A 319 2.68 -5.24 7.91
CA LEU A 319 3.65 -5.90 7.05
C LEU A 319 4.85 -6.38 7.88
N PHE A 320 5.40 -7.54 7.53
CA PHE A 320 6.65 -8.06 8.08
C PHE A 320 7.55 -8.46 6.93
N SER A 321 8.68 -7.76 6.80
CA SER A 321 9.45 -7.70 5.55
C SER A 321 10.96 -7.70 5.78
N ASP A 322 11.68 -7.67 4.67
CA ASP A 322 13.12 -7.54 4.59
C ASP A 322 13.60 -6.16 5.06
N PRO A 323 14.76 -6.08 5.72
CA PRO A 323 15.46 -4.83 5.94
C PRO A 323 16.14 -4.31 4.65
N ASN A 324 16.14 -2.99 4.45
CA ASN A 324 16.67 -2.34 3.25
C ASN A 324 18.17 -2.58 2.96
N PRO A 325 19.07 -2.78 3.96
CA PRO A 325 20.50 -3.04 3.70
C PRO A 325 20.83 -4.38 3.01
N LEU A 326 19.85 -5.13 2.52
CA LEU A 326 20.06 -6.39 1.80
C LEU A 326 20.35 -6.15 0.30
N PRO A 327 21.03 -7.08 -0.38
CA PRO A 327 21.25 -7.01 -1.83
C PRO A 327 19.98 -7.32 -2.65
N THR A 328 18.86 -7.59 -1.98
CA THR A 328 17.56 -7.92 -2.58
C THR A 328 16.71 -6.66 -2.77
N ALA A 329 15.59 -6.78 -3.49
CA ALA A 329 14.66 -5.67 -3.61
C ALA A 329 14.09 -5.28 -2.23
N ASP A 330 13.83 -3.99 -2.04
CA ASP A 330 13.36 -3.44 -0.78
C ASP A 330 11.96 -3.97 -0.41
N HIS A 331 11.64 -4.08 0.88
CA HIS A 331 10.32 -4.49 1.40
C HIS A 331 9.75 -5.84 0.88
N LEU A 332 10.60 -6.73 0.35
CA LEU A 332 10.18 -8.09 0.03
C LEU A 332 9.69 -8.79 1.31
N HIS A 333 8.72 -9.68 1.15
CA HIS A 333 8.10 -10.38 2.26
C HIS A 333 7.54 -11.73 1.83
N ASN A 334 7.21 -12.57 2.79
CA ASN A 334 6.40 -13.76 2.55
C ASN A 334 4.93 -13.44 2.82
N TRP A 335 4.03 -14.14 2.16
CA TRP A 335 2.65 -14.27 2.60
C TRP A 335 2.56 -15.34 3.68
N TYR A 336 2.09 -14.98 4.89
CA TYR A 336 1.95 -15.90 6.01
C TYR A 336 0.50 -16.38 6.15
N ALA A 337 0.30 -17.67 6.40
CA ALA A 337 -1.04 -18.22 6.71
C ALA A 337 -1.73 -17.52 7.90
N PHE A 338 -0.94 -16.90 8.78
CA PHE A 338 -1.44 -16.09 9.89
C PHE A 338 -2.29 -14.88 9.43
N TRP A 339 -2.03 -14.36 8.22
CA TRP A 339 -2.74 -13.23 7.62
C TRP A 339 -4.02 -13.60 6.88
N GLU A 340 -4.30 -14.90 6.69
CA GLU A 340 -5.50 -15.35 5.98
C GLU A 340 -6.77 -14.76 6.59
N LYS A 341 -7.70 -14.29 5.76
CA LYS A 341 -8.93 -13.65 6.24
C LYS A 341 -9.73 -14.63 7.09
N GLY A 342 -10.41 -14.12 8.12
CA GLY A 342 -11.28 -14.96 8.95
C GLY A 342 -11.76 -14.33 10.25
N LEU A 343 -11.16 -13.20 10.63
CA LEU A 343 -11.45 -12.53 11.89
C LEU A 343 -12.76 -11.70 11.84
N GLY A 344 -13.17 -11.26 10.64
CA GLY A 344 -14.29 -10.35 10.46
C GLY A 344 -13.89 -8.90 10.76
N ARG A 345 -14.86 -8.07 11.17
CA ARG A 345 -14.64 -6.67 11.55
C ARG A 345 -14.41 -6.52 13.06
N PRO A 346 -13.68 -5.47 13.50
CA PRO A 346 -13.50 -5.19 14.92
C PRO A 346 -14.83 -4.80 15.58
N LEU A 347 -15.03 -5.23 16.81
CA LEU A 347 -16.23 -4.90 17.61
C LEU A 347 -16.01 -3.70 18.55
N ALA A 348 -14.75 -3.45 18.92
CA ALA A 348 -14.33 -2.36 19.79
C ALA A 348 -12.83 -2.09 19.57
N MET A 349 -12.29 -1.04 20.20
CA MET A 349 -10.84 -0.84 20.31
C MET A 349 -10.21 -1.88 21.25
N GLY A 350 -8.91 -2.14 21.09
CA GLY A 350 -8.17 -3.01 21.99
C GLY A 350 -8.06 -2.44 23.40
N VAL A 351 -7.98 -3.33 24.38
CA VAL A 351 -7.94 -3.01 25.81
C VAL A 351 -6.77 -3.75 26.45
N GLU A 352 -5.99 -3.02 27.25
CA GLU A 352 -4.92 -3.59 28.09
C GLU A 352 -5.53 -4.45 29.20
N GLN A 353 -4.93 -5.63 29.43
CA GLN A 353 -5.32 -6.57 30.47
C GLN A 353 -4.40 -6.44 31.69
N ASP A 354 -4.81 -6.96 32.84
CA ASP A 354 -4.02 -6.93 34.09
C ASP A 354 -2.64 -7.60 33.99
N ASP A 355 -2.47 -8.52 33.02
CA ASP A 355 -1.19 -9.19 32.74
C ASP A 355 -0.29 -8.45 31.74
N GLY A 356 -0.71 -7.26 31.30
CA GLY A 356 0.00 -6.40 30.35
C GLY A 356 -0.23 -6.77 28.88
N THR A 357 -1.02 -7.79 28.58
CA THR A 357 -1.40 -8.09 27.19
C THR A 357 -2.43 -7.10 26.67
N MET A 358 -2.44 -6.86 25.36
CA MET A 358 -3.51 -6.14 24.69
C MET A 358 -4.48 -7.14 24.06
N ARG A 359 -5.78 -6.95 24.28
CA ARG A 359 -6.83 -7.82 23.73
C ARG A 359 -7.84 -7.02 22.93
N ARG A 360 -8.24 -7.53 21.76
CA ARG A 360 -9.29 -6.90 20.93
C ARG A 360 -10.25 -7.93 20.37
N GLU A 361 -11.54 -7.64 20.48
CA GLU A 361 -12.61 -8.50 19.97
C GLU A 361 -13.02 -8.12 18.54
N PHE A 362 -13.28 -9.16 17.75
CA PHE A 362 -13.75 -9.09 16.38
C PHE A 362 -14.95 -10.03 16.20
N GLU A 363 -15.72 -9.85 15.13
CA GLU A 363 -16.94 -10.61 14.84
C GLU A 363 -16.76 -12.14 14.94
N ARG A 364 -15.57 -12.66 14.61
CA ARG A 364 -15.30 -14.11 14.54
C ARG A 364 -14.11 -14.58 15.36
N GLY A 365 -13.58 -13.72 16.23
CA GLY A 365 -12.40 -14.07 16.99
C GLY A 365 -11.88 -12.96 17.89
N THR A 366 -10.79 -13.28 18.57
CA THR A 366 -10.12 -12.38 19.49
C THR A 366 -8.65 -12.30 19.11
N VAL A 367 -8.08 -11.11 19.09
CA VAL A 367 -6.65 -10.90 18.90
C VAL A 367 -6.01 -10.57 20.23
N VAL A 368 -4.86 -11.18 20.51
CA VAL A 368 -4.03 -10.85 21.66
C VAL A 368 -2.62 -10.51 21.21
N TYR A 369 -2.11 -9.38 21.67
CA TYR A 369 -0.72 -8.98 21.55
C TYR A 369 -0.06 -9.03 22.93
N ASN A 370 1.08 -9.72 23.04
CA ASN A 370 1.89 -9.78 24.25
C ASN A 370 3.18 -8.95 24.08
N PRO A 371 3.31 -7.80 24.77
CA PRO A 371 4.40 -6.87 24.54
C PRO A 371 5.81 -7.45 24.67
N MET A 372 6.74 -6.84 23.92
CA MET A 372 8.16 -7.06 24.08
C MET A 372 8.60 -6.74 25.53
N GLY A 373 9.37 -7.64 26.14
CA GLY A 373 9.75 -7.55 27.56
C GLY A 373 8.67 -8.04 28.56
N GLY A 374 7.53 -8.53 28.06
CA GLY A 374 6.49 -9.17 28.86
C GLY A 374 6.89 -10.56 29.38
N ARG A 375 5.91 -11.26 29.97
CA ARG A 375 6.04 -12.68 30.35
C ARG A 375 5.01 -13.50 29.56
N PRO A 376 5.22 -14.81 29.39
CA PRO A 376 4.19 -15.67 28.80
C PRO A 376 2.85 -15.50 29.52
N ALA A 377 1.80 -15.24 28.76
CA ALA A 377 0.46 -14.94 29.27
C ALA A 377 -0.51 -16.10 28.96
N ALA A 378 -1.38 -16.41 29.92
CA ALA A 378 -2.39 -17.45 29.79
C ALA A 378 -3.74 -16.84 29.39
N VAL A 379 -4.07 -16.93 28.10
CA VAL A 379 -5.32 -16.41 27.54
C VAL A 379 -6.44 -17.42 27.75
N ARG A 380 -7.53 -17.00 28.40
CA ARG A 380 -8.68 -17.87 28.73
C ARG A 380 -9.95 -17.39 28.02
N PHE A 381 -10.74 -18.37 27.59
CA PHE A 381 -12.03 -18.18 26.93
C PHE A 381 -13.11 -19.04 27.60
N ASP A 382 -14.34 -18.55 27.61
CA ASP A 382 -15.51 -19.28 28.10
C ASP A 382 -15.97 -20.39 27.15
N GLU A 383 -15.39 -20.46 25.96
CA GLU A 383 -15.64 -21.45 24.92
C GLU A 383 -14.31 -21.89 24.28
N GLU A 384 -14.34 -22.98 23.52
CA GLU A 384 -13.16 -23.39 22.77
C GLU A 384 -12.87 -22.40 21.65
N ARG A 385 -11.60 -22.03 21.48
CA ARG A 385 -11.09 -21.23 20.38
C ARG A 385 -9.95 -21.97 19.68
N ILE A 386 -9.71 -21.63 18.42
CA ILE A 386 -8.59 -22.17 17.65
C ILE A 386 -7.51 -21.09 17.57
N SER A 387 -6.33 -21.38 18.11
CA SER A 387 -5.13 -20.56 17.94
C SER A 387 -4.68 -20.61 16.49
N ARG A 388 -4.52 -19.46 15.84
CA ARG A 388 -4.00 -19.41 14.47
C ARG A 388 -2.50 -19.68 14.43
N ALA A 389 -1.76 -19.31 15.47
CA ALA A 389 -0.34 -19.58 15.57
C ALA A 389 -0.02 -21.09 15.68
N THR A 390 -0.84 -21.86 16.41
CA THR A 390 -0.53 -23.26 16.75
C THR A 390 -1.49 -24.29 16.14
N GLY A 391 -2.65 -23.86 15.66
CA GLY A 391 -3.74 -24.74 15.21
C GLY A 391 -4.46 -25.47 16.36
N ILE A 392 -4.08 -25.25 17.62
CA ILE A 392 -4.64 -25.94 18.78
C ILE A 392 -6.01 -25.36 19.11
N ARG A 393 -6.98 -26.27 19.28
CA ARG A 393 -8.31 -25.96 19.84
C ARG A 393 -8.28 -26.11 21.37
N GLY A 394 -8.75 -25.12 22.10
CA GLY A 394 -8.84 -25.19 23.55
C GLY A 394 -9.52 -23.97 24.17
N ARG A 395 -9.70 -23.98 25.50
CA ARG A 395 -10.22 -22.84 26.27
C ARG A 395 -9.12 -22.00 26.90
N VAL A 396 -7.90 -22.53 26.92
CA VAL A 396 -6.73 -21.90 27.53
C VAL A 396 -5.58 -22.02 26.54
N HIS A 397 -4.96 -20.90 26.24
CA HIS A 397 -3.81 -20.80 25.35
C HIS A 397 -2.70 -20.03 26.04
N THR A 398 -1.46 -20.27 25.63
CA THR A 398 -0.30 -19.52 26.11
C THR A 398 0.24 -18.69 24.96
N VAL A 399 0.37 -17.38 25.17
CA VAL A 399 1.04 -16.46 24.24
C VAL A 399 2.39 -16.10 24.83
N ALA A 400 3.48 -16.39 24.12
CA ALA A 400 4.83 -16.04 24.56
C ALA A 400 5.01 -14.53 24.69
N ALA A 401 6.03 -14.08 25.42
CA ALA A 401 6.42 -12.67 25.39
C ALA A 401 6.94 -12.31 23.98
N ALA A 402 6.79 -11.03 23.58
CA ALA A 402 7.18 -10.57 22.25
C ALA A 402 6.52 -11.36 21.11
N ASP A 403 5.21 -11.64 21.26
CA ASP A 403 4.44 -12.46 20.33
C ASP A 403 2.98 -11.99 20.32
N GLY A 404 2.16 -12.62 19.48
CA GLY A 404 0.71 -12.50 19.54
C GLY A 404 0.01 -13.67 18.88
N ASP A 405 -1.31 -13.70 19.02
CA ASP A 405 -2.13 -14.74 18.38
C ASP A 405 -3.51 -14.21 18.00
N ILE A 406 -4.14 -14.92 17.06
CA ILE A 406 -5.53 -14.74 16.63
C ILE A 406 -6.29 -16.00 17.04
N PHE A 407 -7.27 -15.85 17.92
CA PHE A 407 -8.10 -16.93 18.44
C PHE A 407 -9.47 -16.92 17.77
N LEU A 408 -9.67 -17.81 16.81
CA LEU A 408 -10.91 -17.90 16.04
C LEU A 408 -11.99 -18.67 16.82
N ALA A 409 -13.23 -18.20 16.69
CA ALA A 409 -14.39 -18.98 17.11
C ALA A 409 -14.51 -20.28 16.27
N PRO A 410 -15.06 -21.37 16.84
CA PRO A 410 -15.14 -22.69 16.18
C PRO A 410 -15.89 -22.74 14.86
#